data_AF-A0A941YFR6-F1
#
_entry.id   AF-A0A941YFR6-F1
#
_cell.length_a   1.000
_cell.length_b   1.000
_cell.length_c   1.000
_cell.angle_alpha   90.00
_cell.angle_beta   90.00
_cell.angle_gamma   90.00
#
_symmetry.space_group_name_H-M   'P 1'
#
loop_
_entity.id
_entity.type
_entity.pdbx_description
1 polymer ?
#
loop_
_entity_poly.entity_id
_entity_poly.type
_entity_poly.pdbx_seq_one_letter_code
_entity_poly.pdbx_strand_id
1 'polypeptide(L)'
;MNNRPLVFLTYARKSSVGKSKQVESIADQETIFRDIQARDSLRIVRWLNESRSAKKPDQRPVYKELVDLLRAGKANSILVWHVNRLARNPKEAGELQQLLHDGVIQCIKTPERDYFPEDHALLFAVEAAMATQYTRDLRRDVRRGTDEKAARGWYPHKPKEGYIVDPFTKEVLPDPQRFPLLRRAIELLVTGETSVPQALRQLNAMGYRTQRTVSGGNKPLSRSSFYRMINDPFYMGVFRYRGEQIQGKHQPLLSKIEFSRIRQNLGRSLVARERKHFHPYAGLAVCGVCGCLITAETHTKKTGAKRSYTYYHCTGRKGCPKTSIDEESMKVQILSQLDQCRLDPAFVDWALGVLEREGADQRKLEQVVEETTSGAESLVRRRLESLQVMREDGEVSREEYLERKAKYQAEIEDYAEKRLAQVQKVERDRETLKNILVFCRDAYDRFTHGDQYGRKAIVREFSNIYVLTQGVLRISLHPALDRIRRFEPSKNRNLQVATANSDAGHPCWRAMLDAIRTDVVSHDKGFPIDTYVW
;
A
#
# COMPACT_ATOMS: atom_id res chain seq x y z
N MET A 1 -51.58 7.27 48.36
CA MET A 1 -50.38 6.59 47.83
C MET A 1 -50.24 5.21 48.48
N ASN A 2 -50.12 4.15 47.68
CA ASN A 2 -49.80 2.82 48.20
C ASN A 2 -48.35 2.81 48.68
N ASN A 3 -48.14 2.74 50.00
CA ASN A 3 -46.83 2.70 50.63
C ASN A 3 -46.20 1.30 50.46
N ARG A 4 -45.92 0.91 49.20
CA ARG A 4 -45.20 -0.33 48.89
C ARG A 4 -43.71 -0.12 49.22
N PRO A 5 -43.07 -1.06 49.93
CA PRO A 5 -41.65 -0.94 50.24
C PRO A 5 -40.82 -0.83 48.95
N LEU A 6 -39.78 0.01 48.98
CA LEU A 6 -38.87 0.18 47.85
C LEU A 6 -37.95 -1.04 47.71
N VAL A 7 -37.89 -1.57 46.50
CA VAL A 7 -37.18 -2.79 46.13
C VAL A 7 -36.33 -2.47 44.90
N PHE A 8 -35.01 -2.56 45.04
CA PHE A 8 -34.04 -2.02 44.09
C PHE A 8 -33.43 -3.08 43.16
N LEU A 9 -33.20 -2.69 41.91
CA LEU A 9 -32.26 -3.32 40.99
C LEU A 9 -31.00 -2.45 40.90
N THR A 10 -29.80 -3.01 40.99
CA THR A 10 -28.59 -2.24 40.68
C THR A 10 -28.26 -2.36 39.20
N TYR A 11 -27.82 -1.25 38.60
CA TYR A 11 -27.41 -1.22 37.19
C TYR A 11 -26.02 -0.59 37.03
N ALA A 12 -25.00 -1.42 36.87
CA ALA A 12 -23.65 -0.97 36.53
C ALA A 12 -23.39 -1.13 35.03
N ARG A 13 -22.74 -0.13 34.43
CA ARG A 13 -22.37 -0.21 33.02
C ARG A 13 -20.92 0.22 32.81
N LYS A 14 -20.18 -0.55 32.02
CA LYS A 14 -18.84 -0.15 31.59
C LYS A 14 -18.95 1.04 30.64
N SER A 15 -18.26 2.12 30.95
CA SER A 15 -18.13 3.24 30.03
C SER A 15 -17.26 2.82 28.84
N SER A 16 -17.83 2.81 27.64
CA SER A 16 -17.08 2.62 26.41
C SER A 16 -16.30 3.92 26.11
N VAL A 17 -15.11 4.02 26.71
CA VAL A 17 -14.04 4.99 26.46
C VAL A 17 -14.36 6.43 26.88
N GLY A 18 -13.70 6.88 27.95
CA GLY A 18 -13.54 8.29 28.35
C GLY A 18 -12.19 8.45 29.07
N LYS A 19 -11.66 9.67 29.13
CA LYS A 19 -10.46 10.03 29.93
C LYS A 19 -10.90 10.83 31.17
N SER A 20 -12.01 10.45 31.81
CA SER A 20 -12.52 11.17 32.98
C SER A 20 -12.21 10.35 34.23
N LYS A 21 -11.14 10.75 34.91
CA LYS A 21 -10.68 10.21 36.19
C LYS A 21 -11.83 10.23 37.23
N GLN A 22 -12.32 9.05 37.64
CA GLN A 22 -12.22 8.54 39.03
C GLN A 22 -13.13 7.33 39.32
N VAL A 23 -14.15 7.01 38.51
CA VAL A 23 -14.98 5.79 38.67
C VAL A 23 -15.36 5.25 37.28
N GLU A 24 -14.53 4.37 36.70
CA GLU A 24 -14.74 3.84 35.34
C GLU A 24 -15.05 2.34 35.31
N SER A 25 -14.61 1.57 36.32
CA SER A 25 -14.84 0.13 36.34
C SER A 25 -16.23 -0.21 36.88
N ILE A 26 -16.70 -1.42 36.57
CA ILE A 26 -17.91 -1.97 37.18
C ILE A 26 -17.64 -2.24 38.67
N ALA A 27 -16.43 -2.66 39.03
CA ALA A 27 -16.04 -2.91 40.41
C ALA A 27 -16.16 -1.64 41.29
N ASP A 28 -15.69 -0.48 40.79
CA ASP A 28 -15.79 0.78 41.53
C ASP A 28 -17.26 1.18 41.76
N GLN A 29 -18.12 1.00 40.74
CA GLN A 29 -19.56 1.24 40.86
C GLN A 29 -20.21 0.29 41.87
N GLU A 30 -19.84 -0.99 41.86
CA GLU A 30 -20.37 -1.97 42.81
C GLU A 30 -20.00 -1.65 44.26
N THR A 31 -18.76 -1.21 44.52
CA THR A 31 -18.33 -0.79 45.86
C THR A 31 -19.24 0.33 46.37
N ILE A 32 -19.45 1.36 45.56
CA ILE A 32 -20.32 2.49 45.90
C ILE A 32 -21.77 2.04 46.12
N PHE A 33 -22.27 1.11 45.31
CA PHE A 33 -23.61 0.57 45.50
C PHE A 33 -23.75 -0.21 46.80
N ARG A 34 -22.71 -0.95 47.22
CA ARG A 34 -22.69 -1.63 48.53
C ARG A 34 -22.68 -0.63 49.68
N ASP A 35 -21.93 0.46 49.57
CA ASP A 35 -21.91 1.51 50.59
C ASP A 35 -23.28 2.17 50.74
N ILE A 36 -23.93 2.52 49.61
CA ILE A 36 -25.29 3.09 49.61
C ILE A 36 -26.30 2.07 50.15
N GLN A 37 -26.17 0.78 49.79
CA GLN A 37 -27.04 -0.28 50.30
C GLN A 37 -26.97 -0.37 51.83
N ALA A 38 -25.77 -0.35 52.39
CA ALA A 38 -25.55 -0.44 53.83
C ALA A 38 -26.04 0.81 54.56
N ARG A 39 -25.71 2.01 54.04
CA ARG A 39 -26.10 3.30 54.62
C ARG A 39 -27.62 3.49 54.66
N ASP A 40 -28.29 3.15 53.56
CA ASP A 40 -29.72 3.46 53.39
C ASP A 40 -30.61 2.20 53.61
N SER A 41 -30.02 1.08 54.05
CA SER A 41 -30.70 -0.21 54.29
C SER A 41 -31.56 -0.68 53.10
N LEU A 42 -31.02 -0.57 51.88
CA LEU A 42 -31.78 -0.84 50.65
C LEU A 42 -31.97 -2.35 50.43
N ARG A 43 -33.21 -2.74 50.11
CA ARG A 43 -33.53 -4.11 49.65
C ARG A 43 -33.19 -4.27 48.16
N ILE A 44 -32.07 -4.91 47.87
CA ILE A 44 -31.62 -5.18 46.49
C ILE A 44 -32.04 -6.58 46.05
N VAL A 45 -32.75 -6.69 44.92
CA VAL A 45 -33.21 -7.97 44.35
C VAL A 45 -32.18 -8.57 43.41
N ARG A 46 -31.52 -7.74 42.61
CA ARG A 46 -30.60 -8.21 41.59
C ARG A 46 -29.54 -7.18 41.24
N TRP A 47 -28.37 -7.70 40.91
CA TRP A 47 -27.23 -6.92 40.40
C TRP A 47 -27.11 -7.13 38.89
N LEU A 48 -27.20 -6.05 38.13
CA LEU A 48 -27.19 -6.08 36.67
C LEU A 48 -25.98 -5.33 36.12
N ASN A 49 -25.14 -6.05 35.37
CA ASN A 49 -23.87 -5.55 34.84
C ASN A 49 -23.86 -5.58 33.31
N GLU A 50 -23.76 -4.43 32.67
CA GLU A 50 -23.80 -4.29 31.21
C GLU A 50 -22.47 -3.80 30.63
N SER A 51 -22.05 -4.40 29.50
CA SER A 51 -20.86 -4.00 28.76
C SER A 51 -21.18 -3.28 27.45
N ARG A 52 -22.43 -3.32 27.00
CA ARG A 52 -22.91 -2.67 25.77
C ARG A 52 -23.12 -1.16 25.96
N SER A 53 -23.03 -0.40 24.86
CA SER A 53 -23.14 1.07 24.87
C SER A 53 -24.60 1.54 24.77
N ALA A 54 -24.98 2.57 25.53
CA ALA A 54 -26.31 3.19 25.50
C ALA A 54 -26.58 4.12 24.29
N LYS A 55 -25.73 4.09 23.26
CA LYS A 55 -25.81 4.99 22.09
C LYS A 55 -26.88 4.57 21.07
N LYS A 56 -27.14 3.27 20.93
CA LYS A 56 -28.17 2.72 20.03
C LYS A 56 -29.20 2.00 20.90
N PRO A 57 -30.50 2.27 20.72
CA PRO A 57 -31.53 1.54 21.44
C PRO A 57 -31.57 0.06 21.02
N ASP A 58 -32.20 -0.75 21.86
CA ASP A 58 -32.54 -2.17 21.58
C ASP A 58 -31.33 -3.12 21.44
N GLN A 59 -30.11 -2.68 21.77
CA GLN A 59 -28.88 -3.50 21.67
C GLN A 59 -28.33 -3.92 23.04
N ARG A 60 -29.12 -3.77 24.11
CA ARG A 60 -28.70 -3.92 25.51
C ARG A 60 -29.54 -4.99 26.21
N PRO A 61 -29.13 -6.27 26.17
CA PRO A 61 -29.92 -7.36 26.72
C PRO A 61 -30.13 -7.21 28.24
N VAL A 62 -29.14 -6.70 28.97
CA VAL A 62 -29.23 -6.52 30.43
C VAL A 62 -30.11 -5.32 30.79
N TYR A 63 -30.13 -4.29 29.94
CA TYR A 63 -31.09 -3.18 30.10
C TYR A 63 -32.53 -3.65 29.84
N LYS A 64 -32.74 -4.48 28.81
CA LYS A 64 -34.05 -5.06 28.54
C LYS A 64 -34.53 -5.91 29.73
N GLU A 65 -33.64 -6.73 30.28
CA GLU A 65 -33.92 -7.48 31.51
C GLU A 65 -34.29 -6.56 32.68
N LEU A 66 -33.59 -5.43 32.87
CA LEU A 66 -33.94 -4.43 33.89
C LEU A 66 -35.37 -3.92 33.70
N VAL A 67 -35.74 -3.54 32.47
CA VAL A 67 -37.09 -3.03 32.16
C VAL A 67 -38.15 -4.12 32.35
N ASP A 68 -37.88 -5.34 31.93
CA ASP A 68 -38.79 -6.48 32.07
C ASP A 68 -39.05 -6.82 33.56
N LEU A 69 -38.01 -6.74 34.42
CA LEU A 69 -38.15 -6.94 35.86
C LEU A 69 -39.00 -5.86 36.55
N LEU A 70 -38.87 -4.60 36.09
CA LEU A 70 -39.68 -3.48 36.58
C LEU A 70 -41.15 -3.63 36.16
N ARG A 71 -41.40 -3.94 34.89
CA ARG A 71 -42.76 -4.18 34.36
C ARG A 71 -43.44 -5.38 35.02
N ALA A 72 -42.68 -6.42 35.35
CA ALA A 72 -43.19 -7.59 36.07
C ALA A 72 -43.45 -7.33 37.57
N GLY A 73 -43.13 -6.14 38.09
CA GLY A 73 -43.31 -5.77 39.49
C GLY A 73 -42.38 -6.49 40.47
N LYS A 74 -41.32 -7.13 39.97
CA LYS A 74 -40.31 -7.81 40.83
C LYS A 74 -39.43 -6.83 41.58
N ALA A 75 -39.33 -5.61 41.08
CA ALA A 75 -38.70 -4.45 41.69
C ALA A 75 -39.44 -3.20 41.24
N ASN A 76 -39.34 -2.12 42.02
CA ASN A 76 -39.95 -0.83 41.72
C ASN A 76 -38.93 0.32 41.79
N SER A 77 -37.65 0.04 42.04
CA SER A 77 -36.62 1.06 42.13
C SER A 77 -35.32 0.66 41.44
N ILE A 78 -34.51 1.64 41.05
CA ILE A 78 -33.23 1.43 40.36
C ILE A 78 -32.12 2.14 41.15
N LEU A 79 -31.01 1.46 41.42
CA LEU A 79 -29.78 2.05 41.94
C LEU A 79 -28.74 2.12 40.81
N VAL A 80 -28.29 3.33 40.48
CA VAL A 80 -27.35 3.55 39.38
C VAL A 80 -26.36 4.67 39.72
N TRP A 81 -25.14 4.61 39.19
CA TRP A 81 -24.13 5.64 39.44
C TRP A 81 -24.55 7.02 38.92
N HIS A 82 -25.16 7.08 37.74
CA HIS A 82 -25.66 8.32 37.14
C HIS A 82 -26.68 7.95 36.06
N VAL A 83 -27.70 8.78 35.84
CA VAL A 83 -28.72 8.65 34.77
C VAL A 83 -28.11 8.30 33.38
N ASN A 84 -26.92 8.82 33.06
CA ASN A 84 -26.19 8.59 31.81
C ASN A 84 -25.71 7.13 31.63
N ARG A 85 -25.83 6.30 32.66
CA ARG A 85 -25.60 4.84 32.61
C ARG A 85 -26.86 4.11 32.17
N LEU A 86 -28.05 4.62 32.52
CA LEU A 86 -29.35 4.06 32.14
C LEU A 86 -29.71 4.36 30.68
N ALA A 87 -29.62 5.61 30.23
CA ALA A 87 -29.95 5.99 28.85
C ALA A 87 -29.00 7.06 28.29
N ARG A 88 -28.68 6.97 26.99
CA ARG A 88 -27.98 8.01 26.20
C ARG A 88 -28.60 8.19 24.81
N ASN A 89 -29.87 7.82 24.69
CA ASN A 89 -30.66 7.96 23.48
C ASN A 89 -32.12 8.32 23.87
N PRO A 90 -32.85 9.04 23.01
CA PRO A 90 -34.19 9.50 23.33
C PRO A 90 -35.19 8.38 23.62
N LYS A 91 -35.08 7.22 22.96
CA LYS A 91 -36.02 6.11 23.10
C LYS A 91 -35.97 5.47 24.48
N GLU A 92 -34.79 5.02 24.92
CA GLU A 92 -34.60 4.41 26.24
C GLU A 92 -34.79 5.43 27.38
N ALA A 93 -34.45 6.71 27.15
CA ALA A 93 -34.73 7.77 28.11
C ALA A 93 -36.23 8.01 28.29
N GLY A 94 -36.98 8.07 27.18
CA GLY A 94 -38.44 8.21 27.19
C GLY A 94 -39.14 7.01 27.82
N GLU A 95 -38.66 5.78 27.58
CA GLU A 95 -39.20 4.58 28.22
C GLU A 95 -39.07 4.62 29.75
N LEU A 96 -37.89 5.00 30.28
CA LEU A 96 -37.69 5.16 31.72
C LEU A 96 -38.50 6.32 32.30
N GLN A 97 -38.61 7.43 31.57
CA GLN A 97 -39.42 8.56 31.97
C GLN A 97 -40.90 8.17 32.07
N GLN A 98 -41.41 7.41 31.10
CA GLN A 98 -42.79 6.92 31.12
C GLN A 98 -43.01 5.98 32.29
N LEU A 99 -42.11 5.03 32.54
CA LEU A 99 -42.21 4.11 33.68
C LEU A 99 -42.16 4.83 35.03
N LEU A 100 -41.39 5.92 35.12
CA LEU A 100 -41.35 6.78 36.31
C LEU A 100 -42.65 7.57 36.47
N HIS A 101 -43.20 8.13 35.38
CA HIS A 101 -44.46 8.87 35.38
C HIS A 101 -45.67 7.99 35.71
N ASP A 102 -45.72 6.77 35.16
CA ASP A 102 -46.77 5.77 35.41
C ASP A 102 -46.70 5.18 36.83
N GLY A 103 -45.69 5.55 37.62
CA GLY A 103 -45.46 5.01 38.96
C GLY A 103 -45.04 3.53 38.97
N VAL A 104 -44.61 2.97 37.84
CA VAL A 104 -43.99 1.64 37.81
C VAL A 104 -42.63 1.68 38.49
N ILE A 105 -41.84 2.71 38.21
CA ILE A 105 -40.64 3.05 38.96
C ILE A 105 -41.04 4.05 40.04
N GLN A 106 -40.77 3.72 41.30
CA GLN A 106 -41.03 4.54 42.48
C GLN A 106 -39.79 5.36 42.89
N CYS A 107 -38.58 4.91 42.53
CA CYS A 107 -37.35 5.66 42.80
C CYS A 107 -36.22 5.27 41.83
N ILE A 108 -35.56 6.26 41.23
CA ILE A 108 -34.23 6.08 40.64
C ILE A 108 -33.23 6.73 41.60
N LYS A 109 -32.31 5.96 42.17
CA LYS A 109 -31.32 6.41 43.14
C LYS A 109 -29.95 6.53 42.51
N THR A 110 -29.30 7.66 42.73
CA THR A 110 -27.89 7.90 42.40
C THR A 110 -27.13 8.35 43.64
N PRO A 111 -25.79 8.35 43.65
CA PRO A 111 -25.01 8.87 44.77
C PRO A 111 -25.30 10.34 45.09
N GLU A 112 -25.69 11.11 44.07
CA GLU A 112 -25.89 12.56 44.16
C GLU A 112 -27.35 12.94 44.45
N ARG A 113 -28.31 12.16 43.92
CA ARG A 113 -29.75 12.49 43.97
C ARG A 113 -30.66 11.28 43.76
N ASP A 114 -31.85 11.37 44.35
CA ASP A 114 -32.96 10.43 44.16
C ASP A 114 -34.05 11.07 43.28
N TYR A 115 -34.60 10.32 42.33
CA TYR A 115 -35.68 10.76 41.42
C TYR A 115 -36.95 9.97 41.72
N PHE A 116 -37.98 10.68 42.19
CA PHE A 116 -39.32 10.14 42.48
C PHE A 116 -40.35 10.56 41.40
N PRO A 117 -41.42 9.77 41.18
CA PRO A 117 -42.48 10.05 40.21
C PRO A 117 -43.09 11.46 40.29
N GLU A 118 -43.39 11.92 41.50
CA GLU A 118 -44.18 13.13 41.71
C GLU A 118 -43.35 14.41 41.64
N ASP A 119 -42.10 14.35 42.12
CA ASP A 119 -41.27 15.55 42.32
C ASP A 119 -40.16 15.74 41.27
N HIS A 120 -39.70 14.65 40.63
CA HIS A 120 -38.42 14.67 39.90
C HIS A 120 -38.49 14.13 38.46
N ALA A 121 -39.69 13.81 37.95
CA ALA A 121 -39.85 13.29 36.59
C ALA A 121 -39.37 14.27 35.50
N LEU A 122 -39.68 15.57 35.64
CA LEU A 122 -39.20 16.61 34.73
C LEU A 122 -37.68 16.77 34.78
N LEU A 123 -37.12 16.80 36.00
CA LEU A 123 -35.69 16.92 36.21
C LEU A 123 -34.93 15.74 35.57
N PHE A 124 -35.40 14.52 35.78
CA PHE A 124 -34.85 13.32 35.13
C PHE A 124 -34.83 13.47 33.60
N ALA A 125 -35.93 13.95 33.01
CA ALA A 125 -36.05 14.16 31.57
C ALA A 125 -35.03 15.18 31.05
N VAL A 126 -34.87 16.31 31.76
CA VAL A 126 -33.88 17.35 31.44
C VAL A 126 -32.46 16.79 31.50
N GLU A 127 -32.10 16.09 32.57
CA GLU A 127 -30.75 15.53 32.72
C GLU A 127 -30.45 14.44 31.67
N ALA A 128 -31.42 13.57 31.37
CA ALA A 128 -31.29 12.56 30.32
C ALA A 128 -31.12 13.21 28.92
N ALA A 129 -31.83 14.32 28.66
CA ALA A 129 -31.68 15.11 27.44
C ALA A 129 -30.29 15.78 27.37
N MET A 130 -29.84 16.42 28.45
CA MET A 130 -28.52 17.05 28.55
C MET A 130 -27.39 16.04 28.29
N ALA A 131 -27.49 14.83 28.81
CA ALA A 131 -26.51 13.77 28.59
C ALA A 131 -26.41 13.33 27.12
N THR A 132 -27.57 13.25 26.46
CA THR A 132 -27.66 12.93 25.04
C THR A 132 -27.04 14.06 24.21
N GLN A 133 -27.35 15.31 24.56
CA GLN A 133 -26.82 16.49 23.90
C GLN A 133 -25.30 16.62 24.06
N TYR A 134 -24.77 16.45 25.28
CA TYR A 134 -23.33 16.42 25.55
C TYR A 134 -22.58 15.40 24.66
N THR A 135 -23.16 14.22 24.47
CA THR A 135 -22.56 13.20 23.60
C THR A 135 -22.52 13.64 22.13
N ARG A 136 -23.54 14.38 21.67
CA ARG A 136 -23.60 14.94 20.31
C ARG A 136 -22.60 16.08 20.13
N ASP A 137 -22.55 16.99 21.09
CA ASP A 137 -21.64 18.14 21.08
C ASP A 137 -20.19 17.68 21.11
N LEU A 138 -19.84 16.74 21.99
CA LEU A 138 -18.50 16.15 22.03
C LEU A 138 -18.11 15.51 20.68
N ARG A 139 -19.06 14.83 20.02
CA ARG A 139 -18.81 14.26 18.68
C ARG A 139 -18.56 15.36 17.64
N ARG A 140 -19.33 16.45 17.69
CA ARG A 140 -19.17 17.60 16.79
C ARG A 140 -17.82 18.27 17.02
N ASP A 141 -17.42 18.47 18.27
CA ASP A 141 -16.15 19.10 18.63
C ASP A 141 -14.95 18.26 18.23
N VAL A 142 -14.98 16.95 18.49
CA VAL A 142 -13.94 16.02 18.02
C VAL A 142 -13.85 16.05 16.50
N ARG A 143 -15.00 16.01 15.80
CA ARG A 143 -15.05 16.05 14.34
C ARG A 143 -14.45 17.35 13.79
N ARG A 144 -14.84 18.49 14.36
CA ARG A 144 -14.30 19.82 14.04
C ARG A 144 -12.79 19.85 14.25
N GLY A 145 -12.29 19.40 15.40
CA GLY A 145 -10.86 19.37 15.68
C GLY A 145 -10.08 18.47 14.71
N THR A 146 -10.62 17.31 14.32
CA THR A 146 -9.99 16.46 13.30
C THR A 146 -10.01 17.08 11.91
N ASP A 147 -11.09 17.79 11.55
CA ASP A 147 -11.23 18.47 10.25
C ASP A 147 -10.25 19.64 10.15
N GLU A 148 -10.18 20.49 11.17
CA GLU A 148 -9.22 21.61 11.22
C GLU A 148 -7.76 21.12 11.18
N LYS A 149 -7.46 20.00 11.84
CA LYS A 149 -6.11 19.44 11.85
C LYS A 149 -5.72 18.91 10.45
N ALA A 150 -6.64 18.22 9.78
CA ALA A 150 -6.44 17.78 8.40
C ALA A 150 -6.30 18.96 7.43
N ALA A 151 -7.14 19.98 7.56
CA ALA A 151 -7.08 21.21 6.76
C ALA A 151 -5.76 21.97 6.93
N ARG A 152 -5.17 21.94 8.13
CA ARG A 152 -3.81 22.48 8.40
C ARG A 152 -2.68 21.64 7.81
N GLY A 153 -2.97 20.50 7.19
CA GLY A 153 -2.00 19.58 6.58
C GLY A 153 -1.40 18.57 7.58
N TRP A 154 -1.99 18.40 8.76
CA TRP A 154 -1.51 17.47 9.78
C TRP A 154 -2.37 16.21 9.86
N TYR A 155 -1.74 15.05 10.05
CA TYR A 155 -2.47 13.79 10.16
C TYR A 155 -3.35 13.76 11.42
N PRO A 156 -4.68 13.57 11.30
CA PRO A 156 -5.62 13.76 12.40
C PRO A 156 -5.76 12.54 13.32
N HIS A 157 -5.25 11.38 12.92
CA HIS A 157 -5.36 10.14 13.68
C HIS A 157 -4.08 9.85 14.49
N LYS A 158 -4.05 8.69 15.14
CA LYS A 158 -2.86 8.21 15.86
C LYS A 158 -1.65 8.21 14.91
N PRO A 159 -0.47 8.72 15.32
CA PRO A 159 0.70 8.74 14.47
C PRO A 159 1.08 7.33 14.01
N LYS A 160 1.61 7.22 12.79
CA LYS A 160 2.06 5.95 12.23
C LYS A 160 3.42 5.56 12.82
N GLU A 161 3.83 4.31 12.64
CA GLU A 161 5.11 3.80 13.16
C GLU A 161 6.27 4.66 12.64
N GLY A 162 7.20 5.01 13.54
CA GLY A 162 8.29 5.96 13.24
C GLY A 162 7.98 7.42 13.51
N TYR A 163 6.76 7.75 13.94
CA TYR A 163 6.34 9.12 14.23
C TYR A 163 5.71 9.24 15.62
N ILE A 164 5.83 10.41 16.21
CA ILE A 164 5.22 10.81 17.47
C ILE A 164 4.39 12.08 17.28
N VAL A 165 3.47 12.33 18.21
CA VAL A 165 2.73 13.59 18.24
C VAL A 165 3.35 14.47 19.31
N ASP A 166 3.70 15.70 18.94
CA ASP A 166 4.17 16.68 19.91
C ASP A 166 3.04 17.00 20.92
N PRO A 167 3.30 16.93 22.24
CA PRO A 167 2.27 17.18 23.24
C PRO A 167 1.71 18.61 23.22
N PHE A 168 2.47 19.60 22.77
CA PHE A 168 2.11 21.02 22.77
C PHE A 168 1.49 21.44 21.45
N THR A 169 2.22 21.27 20.34
CA THR A 169 1.77 21.70 19.00
C THR A 169 0.76 20.73 18.38
N LYS A 170 0.67 19.49 18.90
CA LYS A 170 -0.13 18.38 18.34
C LYS A 170 0.26 17.98 16.93
N GLU A 171 1.44 18.39 16.47
CA GLU A 171 1.99 18.08 15.16
C GLU A 171 2.59 16.69 15.11
N VAL A 172 2.71 16.12 13.90
CA VAL A 172 3.24 14.77 13.72
C VAL A 172 4.71 14.85 13.33
N LEU A 173 5.59 14.53 14.27
CA LEU A 173 7.04 14.64 14.13
C LEU A 173 7.69 13.25 14.03
N PRO A 174 8.85 13.14 13.35
CA PRO A 174 9.67 11.94 13.40
C PRO A 174 9.99 11.53 14.84
N ASP A 175 9.90 10.24 15.13
CA ASP A 175 10.35 9.69 16.40
C ASP A 175 11.90 9.66 16.41
N PRO A 176 12.58 10.38 17.31
CA PRO A 176 14.04 10.45 17.31
C PRO A 176 14.74 9.10 17.45
N GLN A 177 14.11 8.11 18.09
CA GLN A 177 14.70 6.78 18.30
C GLN A 177 14.34 5.81 17.17
N ARG A 178 13.11 5.90 16.65
CA ARG A 178 12.55 4.90 15.71
C ARG A 178 12.70 5.30 14.24
N PHE A 179 12.59 6.59 13.93
CA PHE A 179 12.64 7.09 12.56
C PHE A 179 13.98 6.78 11.86
N PRO A 180 15.15 7.00 12.49
CA PRO A 180 16.44 6.70 11.85
C PRO A 180 16.61 5.20 11.52
N LEU A 181 16.12 4.31 12.40
CA LEU A 181 16.17 2.86 12.20
C LEU A 181 15.30 2.43 11.01
N LEU A 182 14.10 3.01 10.87
CA LEU A 182 13.25 2.76 9.71
C LEU A 182 13.88 3.28 8.43
N ARG A 183 14.50 4.47 8.46
CA ARG A 183 15.16 5.07 7.31
C ARG A 183 16.30 4.18 6.79
N ARG A 184 17.12 3.62 7.67
CA ARG A 184 18.15 2.62 7.31
C ARG A 184 17.54 1.36 6.69
N ALA A 185 16.45 0.83 7.24
CA ALA A 185 15.79 -0.34 6.68
C ALA A 185 15.17 -0.08 5.30
N ILE A 186 14.70 1.15 5.06
CA ILE A 186 14.23 1.60 3.75
C ILE A 186 15.37 1.71 2.75
N GLU A 187 16.53 2.26 3.13
CA GLU A 187 17.70 2.37 2.25
C GLU A 187 18.09 1.01 1.66
N LEU A 188 18.12 -0.02 2.50
CA LEU A 188 18.36 -1.41 2.08
C LEU A 188 17.32 -1.95 1.08
N LEU A 189 16.08 -1.44 1.12
CA LEU A 189 15.04 -1.82 0.17
C LEU A 189 15.13 -1.04 -1.14
N VAL A 190 15.61 0.20 -1.08
CA VAL A 190 15.79 1.06 -2.26
C VAL A 190 16.95 0.57 -3.12
N THR A 191 18.00 -0.03 -2.52
CA THR A 191 19.11 -0.65 -3.28
C THR A 191 18.64 -1.85 -4.12
N GLY A 192 17.54 -2.52 -3.74
CA GLY A 192 16.98 -3.65 -4.47
C GLY A 192 17.67 -5.00 -4.20
N GLU A 193 18.83 -4.99 -3.56
CA GLU A 193 19.60 -6.19 -3.19
C GLU A 193 18.97 -6.99 -2.04
N THR A 194 18.22 -6.31 -1.17
CA THR A 194 17.65 -6.91 0.03
C THR A 194 16.16 -7.15 -0.11
N SER A 195 15.70 -8.37 0.18
CA SER A 195 14.27 -8.68 0.22
C SER A 195 13.56 -7.99 1.40
N VAL A 196 12.27 -7.70 1.27
CA VAL A 196 11.45 -7.13 2.36
C VAL A 196 11.54 -7.91 3.69
N PRO A 197 11.53 -9.26 3.69
CA PRO A 197 11.75 -10.02 4.93
C PRO A 197 13.16 -9.86 5.51
N GLN A 198 14.20 -9.77 4.67
CA GLN A 198 15.58 -9.55 5.14
C GLN A 198 15.73 -8.15 5.74
N ALA A 199 15.22 -7.11 5.09
CA ALA A 199 15.23 -5.75 5.64
C ALA A 199 14.50 -5.67 6.98
N LEU A 200 13.37 -6.38 7.13
CA LEU A 200 12.67 -6.49 8.41
C LEU A 200 13.48 -7.23 9.48
N ARG A 201 14.17 -8.31 9.12
CA ARG A 201 15.06 -9.02 10.05
C ARG A 201 16.17 -8.10 10.53
N GLN A 202 16.82 -7.37 9.63
CA GLN A 202 17.86 -6.40 9.96
C GLN A 202 17.31 -5.26 10.82
N LEU A 203 16.13 -4.70 10.50
CA LEU A 203 15.46 -3.69 11.31
C LEU A 203 15.23 -4.14 12.76
N ASN A 204 14.72 -5.36 12.94
CA ASN A 204 14.48 -5.91 14.28
C ASN A 204 15.78 -6.24 15.01
N ALA A 205 16.83 -6.65 14.29
CA ALA A 205 18.18 -6.89 14.82
C ALA A 205 18.87 -5.58 15.24
N MET A 206 18.64 -4.47 14.54
CA MET A 206 19.06 -3.11 14.94
C MET A 206 18.32 -2.59 16.19
N GLY A 207 17.46 -3.40 16.83
CA GLY A 207 16.78 -3.04 18.07
C GLY A 207 15.46 -2.29 17.89
N TYR A 208 14.90 -2.22 16.68
CA TYR A 208 13.61 -1.57 16.48
C TYR A 208 12.51 -2.23 17.31
N ARG A 209 11.74 -1.42 18.07
CA ARG A 209 10.58 -1.86 18.85
C ARG A 209 9.40 -0.91 18.65
N THR A 210 8.22 -1.49 18.44
CA THR A 210 6.96 -0.73 18.27
C THR A 210 6.68 0.14 19.50
N GLN A 211 6.02 1.28 19.29
CA GLN A 211 5.67 2.18 20.39
C GLN A 211 4.83 1.49 21.48
N ARG A 212 5.09 1.80 22.76
CA ARG A 212 4.32 1.27 23.88
C ARG A 212 2.94 1.93 23.94
N THR A 213 1.90 1.12 24.07
CA THR A 213 0.51 1.57 24.25
C THR A 213 -0.14 0.87 25.44
N VAL A 214 -1.34 1.33 25.84
CA VAL A 214 -2.09 0.75 26.97
C VAL A 214 -2.43 -0.73 26.74
N SER A 215 -2.66 -1.15 25.49
CA SER A 215 -2.97 -2.54 25.12
C SER A 215 -1.73 -3.39 24.79
N GLY A 216 -0.52 -2.86 24.99
CA GLY A 216 0.74 -3.52 24.70
C GLY A 216 1.64 -2.72 23.75
N GLY A 217 2.79 -3.28 23.39
CA GLY A 217 3.79 -2.63 22.54
C GLY A 217 5.18 -3.09 22.96
N ASN A 218 6.22 -2.35 22.56
CA ASN A 218 7.61 -2.74 22.76
C ASN A 218 7.95 -4.12 22.17
N LYS A 219 7.31 -4.48 21.05
CA LYS A 219 7.53 -5.75 20.34
C LYS A 219 8.31 -5.49 19.06
N PRO A 220 9.00 -6.50 18.50
CA PRO A 220 9.55 -6.41 17.15
C PRO A 220 8.45 -6.07 16.14
N LEU A 221 8.81 -5.33 15.08
CA LEU A 221 7.86 -5.00 14.02
C LEU A 221 7.45 -6.27 13.29
N SER A 222 6.13 -6.48 13.15
CA SER A 222 5.60 -7.65 12.45
C SER A 222 5.76 -7.53 10.93
N ARG A 223 5.81 -8.68 10.25
CA ARG A 223 5.86 -8.72 8.78
C ARG A 223 4.68 -7.96 8.15
N SER A 224 3.46 -8.27 8.56
CA SER A 224 2.27 -7.61 8.01
C SER A 224 2.26 -6.11 8.24
N SER A 225 2.75 -5.65 9.40
CA SER A 225 2.88 -4.21 9.70
C SER A 225 3.91 -3.55 8.77
N PHE A 226 5.07 -4.17 8.55
CA PHE A 226 6.10 -3.63 7.68
C PHE A 226 5.66 -3.54 6.22
N TYR A 227 4.98 -4.58 5.69
CA TYR A 227 4.40 -4.52 4.34
C TYR A 227 3.32 -3.44 4.20
N ARG A 228 2.50 -3.22 5.24
CA ARG A 228 1.53 -2.13 5.24
C ARG A 228 2.22 -0.77 5.22
N MET A 229 3.27 -0.61 6.02
CA MET A 229 4.07 0.60 6.13
C MET A 229 4.64 1.04 4.78
N ILE A 230 5.35 0.15 4.08
CA ILE A 230 6.01 0.47 2.80
C ILE A 230 5.04 0.75 1.65
N ASN A 231 3.77 0.38 1.78
CA ASN A 231 2.72 0.66 0.78
C ASN A 231 1.86 1.87 1.14
N ASP A 232 2.06 2.48 2.31
CA ASP A 232 1.21 3.54 2.80
C ASP A 232 1.71 4.92 2.33
N PRO A 233 0.90 5.69 1.56
CA PRO A 233 1.29 7.00 1.05
C PRO A 233 1.73 8.01 2.11
N PHE A 234 1.36 7.79 3.38
CA PHE A 234 1.78 8.66 4.47
C PHE A 234 3.30 8.77 4.55
N TYR A 235 4.02 7.68 4.29
CA TYR A 235 5.48 7.69 4.36
C TYR A 235 6.14 8.48 3.22
N MET A 236 5.42 8.75 2.12
CA MET A 236 5.85 9.67 1.05
C MET A 236 5.30 11.10 1.22
N GLY A 237 4.70 11.41 2.38
CA GLY A 237 4.20 12.74 2.71
C GLY A 237 2.73 13.01 2.35
N VAL A 238 1.96 12.02 1.90
CA VAL A 238 0.55 12.21 1.49
C VAL A 238 -0.37 11.35 2.35
N PHE A 239 -1.50 11.87 2.84
CA PHE A 239 -2.46 11.04 3.57
C PHE A 239 -3.89 11.21 3.07
N ARG A 240 -4.69 10.15 3.21
CA ARG A 240 -6.10 10.16 2.84
C ARG A 240 -6.96 10.59 4.02
N TYR A 241 -7.85 11.56 3.80
CA TYR A 241 -8.84 11.98 4.78
C TYR A 241 -10.18 12.23 4.08
N ARG A 242 -11.27 11.63 4.59
CA ARG A 242 -12.63 11.73 4.00
C ARG A 242 -12.77 11.44 2.51
N GLY A 243 -11.86 10.63 1.96
CA GLY A 243 -11.87 10.28 0.54
C GLY A 243 -10.84 11.06 -0.27
N GLU A 244 -10.45 12.25 0.18
CA GLU A 244 -9.49 13.14 -0.46
C GLU A 244 -8.04 12.80 -0.08
N GLN A 245 -7.11 13.09 -0.99
CA GLN A 245 -5.67 13.01 -0.72
C GLN A 245 -5.16 14.40 -0.33
N ILE A 246 -4.53 14.50 0.83
CA ILE A 246 -4.00 15.76 1.37
C ILE A 246 -2.48 15.64 1.46
N GLN A 247 -1.77 16.66 0.98
CA GLN A 247 -0.34 16.80 1.18
C GLN A 247 -0.05 17.12 2.65
N GLY A 248 0.65 16.21 3.33
CA GLY A 248 1.01 16.35 4.73
C GLY A 248 2.22 17.25 4.95
N LYS A 249 2.25 17.92 6.10
CA LYS A 249 3.38 18.74 6.59
C LYS A 249 4.42 17.95 7.38
N HIS A 250 4.15 16.69 7.71
CA HIS A 250 5.10 15.84 8.42
C HIS A 250 6.28 15.49 7.50
N GLN A 251 7.46 15.28 8.10
CA GLN A 251 8.64 14.86 7.34
C GLN A 251 8.40 13.49 6.70
N PRO A 252 8.53 13.35 5.37
CA PRO A 252 8.38 12.05 4.72
C PRO A 252 9.54 11.12 5.07
N LEU A 253 9.24 9.83 5.25
CA LEU A 253 10.26 8.79 5.41
C LEU A 253 10.85 8.39 4.05
N LEU A 254 10.06 8.49 2.98
CA LEU A 254 10.35 8.07 1.61
C LEU A 254 10.20 9.26 0.65
N SER A 255 11.10 9.39 -0.31
CA SER A 255 10.84 10.27 -1.46
C SER A 255 9.80 9.64 -2.40
N LYS A 256 9.17 10.46 -3.27
CA LYS A 256 8.22 9.95 -4.28
C LYS A 256 8.86 8.90 -5.20
N ILE A 257 10.16 9.08 -5.50
CA ILE A 257 10.95 8.19 -6.35
C ILE A 257 11.21 6.87 -5.61
N GLU A 258 11.65 6.92 -4.35
CA GLU A 258 11.89 5.74 -3.52
C GLU A 258 10.62 4.91 -3.32
N PHE A 259 9.50 5.57 -3.02
CA PHE A 259 8.20 4.91 -2.87
C PHE A 259 7.79 4.19 -4.17
N SER A 260 8.00 4.84 -5.32
CA SER A 260 7.71 4.24 -6.63
C SER A 260 8.62 3.03 -6.92
N ARG A 261 9.93 3.14 -6.63
CA ARG A 261 10.89 2.03 -6.77
C ARG A 261 10.52 0.83 -5.88
N ILE A 262 10.21 1.08 -4.61
CA ILE A 262 9.78 0.02 -3.68
C ILE A 262 8.49 -0.65 -4.19
N ARG A 263 7.51 0.12 -4.67
CA ARG A 263 6.27 -0.45 -5.24
C ARG A 263 6.52 -1.25 -6.52
N GLN A 264 7.41 -0.80 -7.39
CA GLN A 264 7.83 -1.57 -8.58
C GLN A 264 8.50 -2.89 -8.17
N ASN A 265 9.38 -2.87 -7.16
CA ASN A 265 10.04 -4.06 -6.60
C ASN A 265 9.09 -4.99 -5.83
N LEU A 266 7.96 -4.48 -5.34
CA LEU A 266 6.91 -5.27 -4.68
C LEU A 266 5.94 -5.90 -5.70
N GLY A 267 5.60 -5.16 -6.76
CA GLY A 267 4.72 -5.63 -7.84
C GLY A 267 5.43 -6.61 -8.79
N ARG A 268 6.75 -6.47 -8.94
CA ARG A 268 7.63 -7.45 -9.56
C ARG A 268 8.42 -8.11 -8.44
N SER A 269 7.97 -9.25 -7.91
CA SER A 269 8.77 -10.06 -6.99
C SER A 269 10.05 -10.54 -7.70
N LEU A 270 11.05 -9.66 -7.81
CA LEU A 270 12.35 -9.89 -8.45
C LEU A 270 13.34 -10.53 -7.47
N VAL A 271 13.18 -10.28 -6.16
CA VAL A 271 13.98 -11.01 -5.16
C VAL A 271 13.35 -12.37 -4.93
N ALA A 272 14.08 -13.42 -5.32
CA ALA A 272 13.71 -14.80 -5.09
C ALA A 272 13.40 -15.01 -3.61
N ARG A 273 12.25 -15.63 -3.30
CA ARG A 273 12.06 -16.23 -1.96
C ARG A 273 13.29 -17.10 -1.71
N GLU A 274 13.91 -16.95 -0.55
CA GLU A 274 14.93 -17.87 -0.04
C GLU A 274 14.32 -19.28 -0.06
N ARG A 275 14.62 -20.05 -1.10
CA ARG A 275 14.17 -21.44 -1.26
C ARG A 275 15.37 -22.31 -0.91
N LYS A 276 15.16 -23.32 -0.06
CA LYS A 276 16.19 -24.33 0.27
C LYS A 276 16.82 -24.98 -0.96
N HIS A 277 16.09 -24.99 -2.08
CA HIS A 277 16.56 -25.45 -3.38
C HIS A 277 16.22 -24.38 -4.43
N PHE A 278 17.25 -23.83 -5.07
CA PHE A 278 17.11 -22.90 -6.18
C PHE A 278 17.27 -23.68 -7.49
N HIS A 279 16.31 -23.52 -8.40
CA HIS A 279 16.34 -24.12 -9.72
C HIS A 279 16.14 -23.01 -10.76
N PRO A 280 17.09 -22.79 -11.68
CA PRO A 280 17.07 -21.65 -12.59
C PRO A 280 15.83 -21.65 -13.50
N TYR A 281 15.39 -22.83 -13.96
CA TYR A 281 14.29 -22.95 -14.93
C TYR A 281 12.94 -23.27 -14.29
N ALA A 282 12.85 -23.35 -12.94
CA ALA A 282 11.60 -23.66 -12.27
C ALA A 282 10.62 -22.47 -12.34
N GLY A 283 9.41 -22.75 -12.82
CA GLY A 283 8.39 -21.74 -13.06
C GLY A 283 8.62 -20.87 -14.30
N LEU A 284 9.54 -21.27 -15.17
CA LEU A 284 9.84 -20.58 -16.42
C LEU A 284 8.89 -21.00 -17.55
N ALA A 285 8.72 -22.32 -17.71
CA ALA A 285 7.96 -22.90 -18.82
C ALA A 285 6.57 -23.39 -18.38
N VAL A 286 5.65 -23.39 -19.34
CA VAL A 286 4.36 -24.08 -19.24
C VAL A 286 4.40 -25.37 -20.05
N CYS A 287 3.65 -26.37 -19.60
CA CYS A 287 3.50 -27.63 -20.32
C CYS A 287 2.61 -27.42 -21.55
N GLY A 288 3.09 -27.78 -22.74
CA GLY A 288 2.32 -27.67 -23.98
C GLY A 288 1.11 -28.61 -24.08
N VAL A 289 1.04 -29.64 -23.22
CA VAL A 289 -0.07 -30.61 -23.21
C VAL A 289 -1.22 -30.14 -22.31
N CYS A 290 -0.93 -29.69 -21.09
CA CYS A 290 -1.98 -29.38 -20.09
C CYS A 290 -1.98 -27.92 -19.61
N GLY A 291 -1.04 -27.10 -20.06
CA GLY A 291 -0.90 -25.68 -19.68
C GLY A 291 -0.46 -25.44 -18.24
N CYS A 292 -0.09 -26.48 -17.49
CA CYS A 292 0.40 -26.33 -16.12
C CYS A 292 1.86 -25.89 -16.10
N LEU A 293 2.28 -25.25 -15.01
CA LEU A 293 3.65 -24.78 -14.84
C LEU A 293 4.64 -25.95 -14.68
N ILE A 294 5.83 -25.79 -15.23
CA ILE A 294 6.96 -26.71 -15.05
C ILE A 294 7.66 -26.44 -13.70
N THR A 295 7.88 -27.50 -12.93
CA THR A 295 8.60 -27.49 -11.65
C THR A 295 9.87 -28.34 -11.75
N ALA A 296 10.70 -28.32 -10.71
CA ALA A 296 11.95 -29.08 -10.64
C ALA A 296 11.97 -29.99 -9.41
N GLU A 297 12.61 -31.15 -9.56
CA GLU A 297 12.92 -32.11 -8.49
C GLU A 297 14.40 -32.52 -8.59
N THR A 298 15.08 -32.60 -7.44
CA THR A 298 16.47 -33.08 -7.38
C THR A 298 16.53 -34.43 -6.68
N HIS A 299 17.11 -35.42 -7.38
CA HIS A 299 17.34 -36.76 -6.85
C HIS A 299 18.83 -36.94 -6.55
N THR A 300 19.14 -37.31 -5.30
CA THR A 300 20.51 -37.61 -4.86
C THR A 300 20.70 -39.11 -4.76
N LYS A 301 21.60 -39.69 -5.56
CA LYS A 301 21.98 -41.10 -5.43
C LYS A 301 22.98 -41.25 -4.27
N LYS A 302 22.72 -42.20 -3.36
CA LYS A 302 23.54 -42.47 -2.16
C LYS A 302 24.60 -43.58 -2.35
N THR A 303 24.66 -44.20 -3.53
CA THR A 303 25.61 -45.27 -3.84
C THR A 303 26.86 -44.69 -4.51
N GLY A 304 27.97 -44.60 -3.76
CA GLY A 304 29.25 -44.04 -4.23
C GLY A 304 29.40 -42.52 -3.99
N ALA A 305 30.19 -41.84 -4.83
CA ALA A 305 30.31 -40.38 -4.78
C ALA A 305 28.92 -39.72 -4.90
N LYS A 306 28.55 -38.87 -3.93
CA LYS A 306 27.24 -38.20 -3.88
C LYS A 306 27.01 -37.37 -5.14
N ARG A 307 26.24 -37.91 -6.10
CA ARG A 307 25.83 -37.21 -7.33
C ARG A 307 24.35 -36.85 -7.24
N SER A 308 24.03 -35.59 -7.51
CA SER A 308 22.66 -35.05 -7.54
C SER A 308 22.25 -34.77 -8.99
N TYR A 309 21.05 -35.17 -9.36
CA TYR A 309 20.47 -34.94 -10.69
C TYR A 309 19.18 -34.13 -10.55
N THR A 310 19.07 -33.03 -11.29
CA THR A 310 17.88 -32.17 -11.32
C THR A 310 17.07 -32.44 -12.58
N TYR A 311 15.78 -32.69 -12.42
CA TYR A 311 14.83 -32.91 -13.50
C TYR A 311 13.69 -31.91 -13.44
N TYR A 312 13.29 -31.40 -14.61
CA TYR A 312 12.16 -30.49 -14.78
C TYR A 312 10.98 -31.27 -15.35
N HIS A 313 9.80 -31.11 -14.76
CA HIS A 313 8.60 -31.83 -15.17
C HIS A 313 7.33 -31.00 -14.92
N CYS A 314 6.24 -31.41 -15.56
CA CYS A 314 4.94 -30.79 -15.35
C CYS A 314 4.39 -31.11 -13.96
N THR A 315 3.82 -30.13 -13.27
CA THR A 315 3.16 -30.33 -11.96
C THR A 315 2.05 -31.39 -11.97
N GLY A 316 1.51 -31.77 -13.14
CA GLY A 316 0.58 -32.89 -13.29
C GLY A 316 -0.82 -32.66 -12.70
N ARG A 317 -1.15 -31.44 -12.28
CA ARG A 317 -2.43 -31.08 -11.63
C ARG A 317 -3.67 -31.46 -12.45
N LYS A 318 -3.55 -31.52 -13.77
CA LYS A 318 -4.64 -31.85 -14.72
C LYS A 318 -4.49 -33.24 -15.36
N GLY A 319 -3.74 -34.17 -14.76
CA GLY A 319 -3.57 -35.53 -15.29
C GLY A 319 -2.61 -35.64 -16.48
N CYS A 320 -1.53 -34.84 -16.48
CA CYS A 320 -0.53 -34.85 -17.56
C CYS A 320 0.46 -36.01 -17.41
N PRO A 321 0.88 -36.70 -18.50
CA PRO A 321 2.03 -37.58 -18.46
C PRO A 321 3.25 -36.76 -18.02
N LYS A 322 3.83 -37.10 -16.88
CA LYS A 322 4.93 -36.36 -16.25
C LYS A 322 6.25 -36.62 -17.00
N THR A 323 6.34 -36.22 -18.27
CA THR A 323 7.60 -36.28 -19.01
C THR A 323 8.59 -35.31 -18.36
N SER A 324 9.72 -35.84 -17.93
CA SER A 324 10.82 -35.08 -17.35
C SER A 324 11.90 -34.78 -18.39
N ILE A 325 12.57 -33.65 -18.22
CA ILE A 325 13.79 -33.27 -18.95
C ILE A 325 14.89 -32.99 -17.92
N ASP A 326 16.12 -33.45 -18.17
CA ASP A 326 17.25 -33.13 -17.30
C ASP A 326 17.73 -31.67 -17.50
N GLU A 327 18.42 -31.15 -16.49
CA GLU A 327 18.90 -29.76 -16.50
C GLU A 327 19.87 -29.45 -17.65
N GLU A 328 20.72 -30.39 -18.06
CA GLU A 328 21.71 -30.16 -19.11
C GLU A 328 21.05 -30.13 -20.49
N SER A 329 20.10 -31.04 -20.77
CA SER A 329 19.29 -30.99 -21.99
C SER A 329 18.50 -29.68 -22.11
N MET A 330 17.95 -29.19 -20.99
CA MET A 330 17.24 -27.90 -20.98
C MET A 330 18.19 -26.74 -21.28
N LYS A 331 19.40 -26.76 -20.71
CA LYS A 331 20.45 -25.77 -20.96
C LYS A 331 20.91 -25.77 -22.42
N VAL A 332 21.13 -26.94 -23.02
CA VAL A 332 21.54 -27.07 -24.44
C VAL A 332 20.49 -26.49 -25.38
N GLN A 333 19.20 -26.77 -25.13
CA GLN A 333 18.12 -26.21 -25.95
C GLN A 333 18.04 -24.69 -25.85
N ILE A 334 18.24 -24.11 -24.66
CA ILE A 334 18.28 -22.65 -24.49
C ILE A 334 19.52 -22.05 -25.18
N LEU A 335 20.70 -22.66 -25.02
CA LEU A 335 21.94 -22.22 -25.67
C LEU A 335 21.81 -22.19 -27.20
N SER A 336 21.16 -23.20 -27.78
CA SER A 336 20.93 -23.25 -29.24
C SER A 336 20.10 -22.08 -29.76
N GLN A 337 19.19 -21.54 -28.94
CA GLN A 337 18.36 -20.40 -29.31
C GLN A 337 19.09 -19.08 -29.04
N LEU A 338 19.88 -18.99 -27.97
CA LEU A 338 20.73 -17.83 -27.69
C LEU A 338 21.78 -17.61 -28.78
N ASP A 339 22.38 -18.69 -29.29
CA ASP A 339 23.39 -18.61 -30.35
C ASP A 339 22.82 -18.02 -31.66
N GLN A 340 21.55 -18.27 -31.96
CA GLN A 340 20.86 -17.70 -33.13
C GLN A 340 20.65 -16.18 -33.04
N CYS A 341 20.76 -15.60 -31.85
CA CYS A 341 20.66 -14.17 -31.61
C CYS A 341 22.02 -13.52 -31.30
N ARG A 342 23.11 -14.29 -31.33
CA ARG A 342 24.44 -13.82 -30.94
C ARG A 342 24.98 -12.84 -31.97
N LEU A 343 25.45 -11.69 -31.49
CA LEU A 343 26.15 -10.69 -32.31
C LEU A 343 27.63 -10.67 -31.99
N ASP A 344 28.46 -10.33 -32.98
CA ASP A 344 29.89 -10.16 -32.78
C ASP A 344 30.19 -8.91 -31.91
N PRO A 345 31.14 -8.97 -30.96
CA PRO A 345 31.47 -7.83 -30.11
C PRO A 345 31.90 -6.57 -30.89
N ALA A 346 32.73 -6.69 -31.93
CA ALA A 346 33.20 -5.54 -32.70
C ALA A 346 32.03 -4.86 -33.43
N PHE A 347 31.08 -5.67 -33.88
CA PHE A 347 29.85 -5.19 -34.49
C PHE A 347 28.97 -4.42 -33.49
N VAL A 348 28.79 -4.96 -32.28
CA VAL A 348 27.99 -4.33 -31.21
C VAL A 348 28.60 -2.99 -30.81
N ASP A 349 29.92 -2.92 -30.65
CA ASP A 349 30.63 -1.70 -30.28
C ASP A 349 30.47 -0.62 -31.37
N TRP A 350 30.53 -0.99 -32.65
CA TRP A 350 30.22 -0.08 -33.75
C TRP A 350 28.77 0.44 -33.69
N ALA A 351 27.79 -0.44 -33.49
CA ALA A 351 26.37 -0.08 -33.43
C ALA A 351 26.06 0.85 -32.24
N LEU A 352 26.68 0.60 -31.08
CA LEU A 352 26.62 1.50 -29.93
C LEU A 352 27.21 2.88 -30.26
N GLY A 353 28.34 2.93 -30.96
CA GLY A 353 28.94 4.18 -31.41
C GLY A 353 28.10 4.95 -32.45
N VAL A 354 27.26 4.27 -33.24
CA VAL A 354 26.28 4.92 -34.13
C VAL A 354 25.12 5.50 -33.31
N LEU A 355 24.57 4.74 -32.35
CA LEU A 355 23.50 5.21 -31.46
C LEU A 355 23.91 6.43 -30.62
N GLU A 356 25.18 6.50 -30.21
CA GLU A 356 25.72 7.66 -29.50
C GLU A 356 25.80 8.91 -30.39
N ARG A 357 26.24 8.75 -31.65
CA ARG A 357 26.31 9.83 -32.64
C ARG A 357 24.92 10.33 -33.03
N GLU A 358 23.99 9.43 -33.33
CA GLU A 358 22.59 9.78 -33.63
C GLU A 358 21.90 10.45 -32.44
N GLY A 359 22.21 10.02 -31.21
CA GLY A 359 21.72 10.67 -30.00
C GLY A 359 22.18 12.13 -29.87
N ALA A 360 23.35 12.48 -30.39
CA ALA A 360 23.84 13.86 -30.39
C ALA A 360 23.10 14.75 -31.41
N ASP A 361 22.70 14.20 -32.56
CA ASP A 361 21.91 14.92 -33.56
C ASP A 361 20.42 14.99 -33.20
N GLN A 362 19.89 13.93 -32.56
CA GLN A 362 18.53 13.89 -32.03
C GLN A 362 18.28 14.99 -30.98
N ARG A 363 19.28 15.27 -30.12
CA ARG A 363 19.22 16.37 -29.13
C ARG A 363 19.00 17.75 -29.76
N LYS A 364 19.54 17.99 -30.96
CA LYS A 364 19.34 19.27 -31.66
C LYS A 364 17.89 19.40 -32.15
N LEU A 365 17.31 18.32 -32.67
CA LEU A 365 15.91 18.31 -33.10
C LEU A 365 14.95 18.39 -31.90
N GLU A 366 15.30 17.75 -30.78
CA GLU A 366 14.58 17.85 -29.51
C GLU A 366 14.58 19.27 -28.96
N GLN A 367 15.72 19.96 -29.03
CA GLN A 367 15.83 21.36 -28.60
C GLN A 367 14.89 22.27 -29.39
N VAL A 368 14.74 22.05 -30.70
CA VAL A 368 13.79 22.81 -31.55
C VAL A 368 12.33 22.53 -31.18
N VAL A 369 11.99 21.26 -30.87
CA VAL A 369 10.64 20.88 -30.43
C VAL A 369 10.35 21.41 -29.01
N GLU A 370 11.35 21.42 -28.13
CA GLU A 370 11.27 22.00 -26.79
C GLU A 370 11.08 23.52 -26.85
N GLU A 371 11.80 24.22 -27.73
CA GLU A 371 11.62 25.65 -27.97
C GLU A 371 10.21 25.97 -28.49
N THR A 372 9.68 25.15 -29.40
CA THR A 372 8.33 25.33 -29.95
C THR A 372 7.24 25.11 -28.89
N THR A 373 7.37 24.07 -28.07
CA THR A 373 6.41 23.75 -27.00
C THR A 373 6.52 24.72 -25.81
N SER A 374 7.74 25.16 -25.47
CA SER A 374 8.00 26.22 -24.50
C SER A 374 7.41 27.56 -24.94
N GLY A 375 7.48 27.88 -26.25
CA GLY A 375 6.82 29.03 -26.84
C GLY A 375 5.30 29.02 -26.63
N ALA A 376 4.64 27.89 -26.92
CA ALA A 376 3.20 27.73 -26.69
C ALA A 376 2.83 27.83 -25.20
N GLU A 377 3.59 27.20 -24.29
CA GLU A 377 3.37 27.31 -22.84
C GLU A 377 3.52 28.76 -22.37
N SER A 378 4.53 29.48 -22.86
CA SER A 378 4.78 30.87 -22.51
C SER A 378 3.61 31.80 -22.90
N LEU A 379 2.96 31.53 -24.03
CA LEU A 379 1.79 32.29 -24.49
C LEU A 379 0.60 32.09 -23.54
N VAL A 380 0.37 30.85 -23.09
CA VAL A 380 -0.70 30.54 -22.12
C VAL A 380 -0.40 31.15 -20.75
N ARG A 381 0.86 31.14 -20.31
CA ARG A 381 1.28 31.82 -19.08
C ARG A 381 1.05 33.33 -19.14
N ARG A 382 1.37 33.99 -20.26
CA ARG A 382 1.06 35.41 -20.47
C ARG A 382 -0.44 35.70 -20.44
N ARG A 383 -1.28 34.80 -20.99
CA ARG A 383 -2.74 34.93 -20.89
C ARG A 383 -3.24 34.80 -19.45
N LEU A 384 -2.61 33.94 -18.64
CA LEU A 384 -2.92 33.79 -17.22
C LEU A 384 -2.51 35.04 -16.42
N GLU A 385 -1.35 35.63 -16.71
CA GLU A 385 -0.91 36.90 -16.10
C GLU A 385 -1.84 38.05 -16.48
N SER A 386 -2.23 38.17 -17.76
CA SER A 386 -3.20 39.16 -18.20
C SER A 386 -4.58 38.99 -17.54
N LEU A 387 -5.02 37.75 -17.33
CA LEU A 387 -6.26 37.45 -16.59
C LEU A 387 -6.19 37.88 -15.12
N GLN A 388 -5.00 37.87 -14.50
CA GLN A 388 -4.80 38.38 -13.14
C GLN A 388 -4.97 39.89 -13.10
N VAL A 389 -4.33 40.61 -14.03
CA VAL A 389 -4.46 42.07 -14.16
C VAL A 389 -5.91 42.49 -14.38
N MET A 390 -6.63 41.84 -15.32
CA MET A 390 -8.06 42.11 -15.58
C MET A 390 -8.96 41.88 -14.34
N ARG A 391 -8.56 40.98 -13.43
CA ARG A 391 -9.28 40.75 -12.17
C ARG A 391 -8.97 41.82 -11.13
N GLU A 392 -7.73 42.30 -11.09
CA GLU A 392 -7.29 43.42 -10.24
C GLU A 392 -7.99 44.72 -10.65
N ASP A 393 -8.16 44.95 -11.95
CA ASP A 393 -8.89 46.09 -12.53
C ASP A 393 -10.41 45.96 -12.44
N GLY A 394 -10.92 44.81 -11.96
CA GLY A 394 -12.35 44.57 -11.76
C GLY A 394 -13.15 44.25 -13.02
N GLU A 395 -12.50 44.07 -14.17
CA GLU A 395 -13.13 43.77 -15.46
C GLU A 395 -13.74 42.36 -15.54
N VAL A 396 -13.31 41.45 -14.66
CA VAL A 396 -13.74 40.05 -14.66
C VAL A 396 -14.35 39.65 -13.31
N SER A 397 -15.49 38.96 -13.37
CA SER A 397 -16.16 38.43 -12.19
C SER A 397 -15.33 37.33 -11.50
N ARG A 398 -15.57 37.08 -10.21
CA ARG A 398 -14.84 36.02 -9.48
C ARG A 398 -15.06 34.64 -10.09
N GLU A 399 -16.27 34.35 -10.55
CA GLU A 399 -16.67 33.06 -11.11
C GLU A 399 -15.97 32.82 -12.45
N GLU A 400 -16.00 33.83 -13.33
CA GLU A 400 -15.33 33.78 -14.64
C GLU A 400 -13.80 33.72 -14.53
N TYR A 401 -13.22 34.42 -13.55
CA TYR A 401 -11.79 34.32 -13.25
C TYR A 401 -11.38 32.90 -12.83
N LEU A 402 -12.15 32.26 -11.95
CA LEU A 402 -11.85 30.90 -11.46
C LEU A 402 -11.95 29.87 -12.59
N GLU A 403 -12.95 29.98 -13.47
CA GLU A 403 -13.12 29.08 -14.61
C GLU A 403 -11.98 29.23 -15.63
N ARG A 404 -11.68 30.46 -16.06
CA ARG A 404 -10.61 30.72 -17.04
C ARG A 404 -9.23 30.38 -16.47
N LYS A 405 -8.99 30.62 -15.17
CA LYS A 405 -7.76 30.23 -14.48
C LYS A 405 -7.59 28.71 -14.47
N ALA A 406 -8.64 27.95 -14.13
CA ALA A 406 -8.59 26.49 -14.13
C ALA A 406 -8.28 25.94 -15.52
N LYS A 407 -8.88 26.52 -16.57
CA LYS A 407 -8.59 26.16 -17.97
C LYS A 407 -7.13 26.38 -18.35
N TYR A 408 -6.59 27.57 -18.11
CA TYR A 408 -5.19 27.87 -18.46
C TYR A 408 -4.20 27.05 -17.61
N GLN A 409 -4.50 26.78 -16.35
CA GLN A 409 -3.68 25.89 -15.51
C GLN A 409 -3.67 24.45 -16.05
N ALA A 410 -4.82 23.92 -16.46
CA ALA A 410 -4.90 22.59 -17.06
C ALA A 410 -4.15 22.52 -18.40
N GLU A 411 -4.22 23.55 -19.25
CA GLU A 411 -3.43 23.62 -20.49
C GLU A 411 -1.92 23.64 -20.22
N ILE A 412 -1.45 24.39 -19.22
CA ILE A 412 -0.03 24.42 -18.82
C ILE A 412 0.43 23.04 -18.33
N GLU A 413 -0.38 22.36 -17.52
CA GLU A 413 -0.09 21.01 -17.04
C GLU A 413 -0.02 20.00 -18.20
N ASP A 414 -0.95 20.06 -19.17
CA ASP A 414 -0.95 19.20 -20.36
C ASP A 414 0.30 19.41 -21.24
N TYR A 415 0.73 20.66 -21.46
CA TYR A 415 1.99 20.93 -22.19
C TYR A 415 3.22 20.38 -21.43
N ALA A 416 3.24 20.51 -20.11
CA ALA A 416 4.32 19.98 -19.28
C ALA A 416 4.37 18.44 -19.31
N GLU A 417 3.22 17.77 -19.24
CA GLU A 417 3.11 16.31 -19.34
C GLU A 417 3.54 15.80 -20.72
N LYS A 418 3.10 16.44 -21.80
CA LYS A 418 3.50 16.07 -23.17
C LYS A 418 5.00 16.21 -23.39
N ARG A 419 5.63 17.27 -22.87
CA ARG A 419 7.08 17.46 -22.92
C ARG A 419 7.81 16.35 -22.17
N LEU A 420 7.38 16.06 -20.94
CA LEU A 420 7.99 15.02 -20.12
C LEU A 420 7.85 13.62 -20.76
N ALA A 421 6.67 13.31 -21.30
CA ALA A 421 6.41 12.04 -21.98
C ALA A 421 7.28 11.85 -23.23
N GLN A 422 7.48 12.92 -24.01
CA GLN A 422 8.30 12.86 -25.23
C GLN A 422 9.78 12.61 -24.91
N VAL A 423 10.35 13.35 -23.95
CA VAL A 423 11.76 13.19 -23.52
C VAL A 423 11.97 11.79 -22.94
N GLN A 424 11.08 11.35 -22.04
CA GLN A 424 11.16 10.02 -21.45
C GLN A 424 11.03 8.90 -22.49
N LYS A 425 10.22 9.09 -23.54
CA LYS A 425 10.04 8.10 -24.60
C LYS A 425 11.32 7.89 -25.40
N VAL A 426 11.99 8.97 -25.84
CA VAL A 426 13.21 8.86 -26.65
C VAL A 426 14.36 8.26 -25.84
N GLU A 427 14.55 8.72 -24.60
CA GLU A 427 15.57 8.14 -23.71
C GLU A 427 15.32 6.65 -23.47
N ARG A 428 14.06 6.26 -23.24
CA ARG A 428 13.66 4.88 -23.03
C ARG A 428 13.89 4.00 -24.25
N ASP A 429 13.55 4.48 -25.44
CA ASP A 429 13.74 3.74 -26.69
C ASP A 429 15.23 3.49 -26.97
N ARG A 430 16.07 4.52 -26.75
CA ARG A 430 17.53 4.42 -26.90
C ARG A 430 18.13 3.44 -25.90
N GLU A 431 17.74 3.54 -24.64
CA GLU A 431 18.21 2.63 -23.59
C GLU A 431 17.78 1.19 -23.88
N THR A 432 16.56 1.00 -24.38
CA THR A 432 16.03 -0.30 -24.78
C THR A 432 16.87 -0.92 -25.90
N LEU A 433 17.21 -0.15 -26.95
CA LEU A 433 18.07 -0.61 -28.05
C LEU A 433 19.47 -0.98 -27.56
N LYS A 434 20.06 -0.16 -26.70
CA LYS A 434 21.37 -0.43 -26.08
C LYS A 434 21.35 -1.75 -25.31
N ASN A 435 20.34 -1.96 -24.47
CA ASN A 435 20.20 -3.18 -23.68
C ASN A 435 20.04 -4.43 -24.57
N ILE A 436 19.30 -4.33 -25.68
CA ILE A 436 19.16 -5.44 -26.64
C ILE A 436 20.51 -5.81 -27.26
N LEU A 437 21.29 -4.82 -27.69
CA LEU A 437 22.60 -5.04 -28.31
C LEU A 437 23.59 -5.67 -27.32
N VAL A 438 23.66 -5.14 -26.10
CA VAL A 438 24.50 -5.69 -25.02
C VAL A 438 24.08 -7.12 -24.67
N PHE A 439 22.77 -7.38 -24.58
CA PHE A 439 22.26 -8.72 -24.36
C PHE A 439 22.68 -9.69 -25.46
N CYS A 440 22.57 -9.31 -26.74
CA CYS A 440 22.95 -10.15 -27.87
C CYS A 440 24.47 -10.42 -27.93
N ARG A 441 25.29 -9.54 -27.35
CA ARG A 441 26.74 -9.73 -27.19
C ARG A 441 27.05 -10.75 -26.09
N ASP A 442 26.48 -10.53 -24.90
CA ASP A 442 26.97 -11.15 -23.67
C ASP A 442 26.15 -12.36 -23.21
N ALA A 443 24.88 -12.48 -23.60
CA ALA A 443 23.96 -13.45 -23.02
C ALA A 443 24.43 -14.90 -23.21
N TYR A 444 25.03 -15.25 -24.36
CA TYR A 444 25.53 -16.60 -24.61
C TYR A 444 26.66 -16.96 -23.64
N ASP A 445 27.67 -16.11 -23.52
CA ASP A 445 28.84 -16.37 -22.69
C ASP A 445 28.48 -16.30 -21.19
N ARG A 446 27.63 -15.34 -20.79
CA ARG A 446 27.09 -15.24 -19.42
C ARG A 446 26.20 -16.43 -19.06
N PHE A 447 25.43 -17.00 -19.98
CA PHE A 447 24.60 -18.18 -19.69
C PHE A 447 25.44 -19.44 -19.55
N THR A 448 26.50 -19.55 -20.35
CA THR A 448 27.43 -20.69 -20.35
C THR A 448 28.22 -20.75 -19.04
N HIS A 449 28.84 -19.64 -18.64
CA HIS A 449 29.76 -19.57 -17.50
C HIS A 449 29.11 -19.05 -16.21
N GLY A 450 27.92 -18.47 -16.30
CA GLY A 450 27.21 -17.91 -15.15
C GLY A 450 26.69 -18.96 -14.17
N ASP A 451 26.50 -18.49 -12.93
CA ASP A 451 25.87 -19.24 -11.87
C ASP A 451 24.36 -19.44 -12.11
N GLN A 452 23.69 -20.17 -11.22
CA GLN A 452 22.26 -20.46 -11.38
C GLN A 452 21.40 -19.18 -11.39
N TYR A 453 21.79 -18.14 -10.65
CA TYR A 453 21.07 -16.87 -10.62
C TYR A 453 21.21 -16.09 -11.93
N GLY A 454 22.44 -15.99 -12.46
CA GLY A 454 22.71 -15.39 -13.76
C GLY A 454 21.96 -16.10 -14.89
N ARG A 455 21.93 -17.44 -14.89
CA ARG A 455 21.14 -18.21 -15.86
C ARG A 455 19.66 -17.89 -15.79
N LYS A 456 19.09 -17.73 -14.60
CA LYS A 456 17.68 -17.39 -14.43
C LYS A 456 17.36 -15.97 -14.90
N ALA A 457 18.26 -15.02 -14.68
CA ALA A 457 18.11 -13.65 -15.16
C ALA A 457 18.06 -13.62 -16.69
N ILE A 458 19.06 -14.21 -17.34
CA ILE A 458 19.17 -14.25 -18.81
C ILE A 458 17.93 -14.87 -19.45
N VAL A 459 17.41 -15.97 -18.88
CA VAL A 459 16.26 -16.66 -19.46
C VAL A 459 14.95 -15.89 -19.23
N ARG A 460 14.87 -15.06 -18.18
CA ARG A 460 13.74 -14.13 -18.03
C ARG A 460 13.84 -12.95 -18.99
N GLU A 461 15.05 -12.52 -19.31
CA GLU A 461 15.31 -11.44 -20.26
C GLU A 461 15.06 -11.87 -21.70
N PHE A 462 15.45 -13.10 -22.04
CA PHE A 462 15.36 -13.66 -23.39
C PHE A 462 13.93 -13.81 -23.91
N SER A 463 12.99 -14.23 -23.05
CA SER A 463 11.58 -14.41 -23.42
C SER A 463 10.67 -14.46 -22.20
N ASN A 464 9.38 -14.19 -22.43
CA ASN A 464 8.32 -14.38 -21.44
C ASN A 464 7.49 -15.65 -21.68
N ILE A 465 7.71 -16.37 -22.78
CA ILE A 465 6.88 -17.50 -23.20
C ILE A 465 7.76 -18.70 -23.54
N TYR A 466 7.73 -19.68 -22.64
CA TYR A 466 8.42 -20.96 -22.78
C TYR A 466 7.39 -22.10 -22.71
N VAL A 467 7.37 -22.96 -23.73
CA VAL A 467 6.45 -24.09 -23.80
C VAL A 467 7.24 -25.39 -23.90
N LEU A 468 7.17 -26.22 -22.87
CA LEU A 468 7.81 -27.55 -22.85
C LEU A 468 6.79 -28.62 -23.25
N THR A 469 7.06 -29.31 -24.36
CA THR A 469 6.22 -30.40 -24.88
C THR A 469 7.09 -31.63 -25.07
N GLN A 470 6.84 -32.70 -24.28
CA GLN A 470 7.53 -33.99 -24.40
C GLN A 470 9.08 -33.89 -24.49
N GLY A 471 9.69 -33.04 -23.66
CA GLY A 471 11.15 -32.85 -23.65
C GLY A 471 11.70 -31.84 -24.67
N VAL A 472 10.85 -31.24 -25.50
CA VAL A 472 11.22 -30.17 -26.43
C VAL A 472 10.71 -28.82 -25.92
N LEU A 473 11.63 -27.88 -25.73
CA LEU A 473 11.38 -26.51 -25.28
C LEU A 473 11.21 -25.58 -26.49
N ARG A 474 10.00 -25.05 -26.67
CA ARG A 474 9.71 -23.98 -27.64
C ARG A 474 9.76 -22.64 -26.93
N ILE A 475 10.53 -21.71 -27.48
CA ILE A 475 10.71 -20.36 -26.94
C ILE A 475 10.10 -19.37 -27.94
N SER A 476 9.18 -18.52 -27.51
CA SER A 476 8.70 -17.42 -28.35
C SER A 476 9.56 -16.19 -28.09
N LEU A 477 10.41 -15.84 -29.05
CA LEU A 477 11.33 -14.70 -28.90
C LEU A 477 10.58 -13.37 -28.77
N HIS A 478 11.20 -12.42 -28.07
CA HIS A 478 10.77 -11.03 -28.12
C HIS A 478 10.79 -10.53 -29.58
N PRO A 479 9.82 -9.72 -30.06
CA PRO A 479 9.79 -9.24 -31.44
C PRO A 479 11.13 -8.63 -31.91
N ALA A 480 11.78 -7.86 -31.03
CA ALA A 480 13.10 -7.28 -31.30
C ALA A 480 14.21 -8.34 -31.51
N LEU A 481 14.23 -9.41 -30.72
CA LEU A 481 15.19 -10.51 -30.86
C LEU A 481 14.88 -11.39 -32.07
N ASP A 482 13.61 -11.57 -32.42
CA ASP A 482 13.18 -12.32 -33.61
C ASP A 482 13.65 -11.64 -34.90
N ARG A 483 13.68 -10.30 -34.93
CA ARG A 483 14.26 -9.55 -36.05
C ARG A 483 15.77 -9.72 -36.16
N ILE A 484 16.49 -9.63 -35.05
CA ILE A 484 17.94 -9.87 -35.01
C ILE A 484 18.26 -11.27 -35.54
N ARG A 485 17.48 -12.28 -35.13
CA ARG A 485 17.60 -13.66 -35.63
C ARG A 485 17.37 -13.79 -37.14
N ARG A 486 16.42 -13.03 -37.69
CA ARG A 486 16.07 -13.09 -39.13
C ARG A 486 17.02 -12.31 -40.03
N PHE A 487 17.85 -11.45 -39.46
CA PHE A 487 18.68 -10.54 -40.23
C PHE A 487 19.94 -11.23 -40.79
N GLU A 488 20.14 -11.21 -42.10
CA GLU A 488 21.11 -12.06 -42.82
C GLU A 488 22.58 -11.92 -42.39
N PRO A 489 23.10 -10.73 -42.07
CA PRO A 489 24.45 -10.58 -41.50
C PRO A 489 24.68 -11.35 -40.20
N SER A 490 23.64 -11.76 -39.45
CA SER A 490 23.79 -12.67 -38.30
C SER A 490 24.24 -14.09 -38.69
N LYS A 491 24.05 -14.49 -39.96
CA LYS A 491 24.32 -15.84 -40.46
C LYS A 491 25.73 -16.05 -41.00
N ASN A 492 26.52 -14.99 -41.22
CA ASN A 492 27.86 -15.08 -41.79
C ASN A 492 28.85 -14.14 -41.06
N ARG A 493 29.62 -14.70 -40.12
CA ARG A 493 30.57 -13.96 -39.27
C ARG A 493 31.63 -13.18 -40.07
N ASN A 494 32.00 -13.67 -41.26
CA ASN A 494 33.00 -13.02 -42.11
C ASN A 494 32.47 -11.70 -42.72
N LEU A 495 31.15 -11.57 -42.92
CA LEU A 495 30.53 -10.33 -43.41
C LEU A 495 30.40 -9.26 -42.30
N GLN A 496 30.32 -9.66 -41.02
CA GLN A 496 30.22 -8.75 -39.88
C GLN A 496 31.52 -7.95 -39.64
N VAL A 497 32.67 -8.61 -39.76
CA VAL A 497 33.99 -7.97 -39.60
C VAL A 497 34.32 -7.05 -40.78
N ALA A 498 33.90 -7.43 -42.00
CA ALA A 498 34.12 -6.61 -43.20
C ALA A 498 33.28 -5.33 -43.21
N THR A 499 32.09 -5.34 -42.61
CA THR A 499 31.20 -4.16 -42.52
C THR A 499 31.54 -3.21 -41.37
N ALA A 500 32.13 -3.71 -40.28
CA ALA A 500 32.60 -2.86 -39.17
C ALA A 500 33.81 -1.98 -39.55
N ASN A 501 34.62 -2.41 -40.52
CA ASN A 501 35.84 -1.73 -40.94
C ASN A 501 35.68 -0.78 -42.15
N SER A 502 34.48 -0.67 -42.74
CA SER A 502 34.21 0.28 -43.81
C SER A 502 33.47 1.50 -43.24
N ASP A 503 34.08 2.68 -43.27
CA ASP A 503 33.49 3.96 -42.81
C ASP A 503 32.15 4.32 -43.51
N ALA A 504 31.85 3.66 -44.63
CA ALA A 504 30.53 3.70 -45.25
C ALA A 504 29.61 2.65 -44.60
N GLY A 505 28.86 3.08 -43.57
CA GLY A 505 27.83 2.25 -42.94
C GLY A 505 26.90 1.62 -43.99
N HIS A 506 26.90 0.28 -44.06
CA HIS A 506 26.16 -0.44 -45.07
C HIS A 506 24.65 -0.14 -44.94
N PRO A 507 23.93 0.28 -46.01
CA PRO A 507 22.54 0.75 -45.96
C PRO A 507 21.57 -0.26 -45.31
N CYS A 508 21.86 -1.55 -45.44
CA CYS A 508 21.02 -2.62 -44.88
C CYS A 508 20.99 -2.63 -43.34
N TRP A 509 22.02 -2.13 -42.65
CA TRP A 509 22.06 -2.17 -41.19
C TRP A 509 21.37 -0.96 -40.55
N ARG A 510 21.48 0.24 -41.14
CA ARG A 510 20.65 1.39 -40.74
C ARG A 510 19.17 1.05 -40.87
N ALA A 511 18.77 0.44 -41.98
CA ALA A 511 17.41 -0.04 -42.17
C ALA A 511 16.98 -1.08 -41.12
N MET A 512 17.90 -1.91 -40.63
CA MET A 512 17.59 -2.86 -39.55
C MET A 512 17.46 -2.16 -38.19
N LEU A 513 18.36 -1.24 -37.84
CA LEU A 513 18.26 -0.45 -36.61
C LEU A 513 16.96 0.36 -36.60
N ASP A 514 16.60 0.98 -37.72
CA ASP A 514 15.33 1.69 -37.89
C ASP A 514 14.11 0.76 -37.77
N ALA A 515 14.19 -0.47 -38.30
CA ALA A 515 13.14 -1.46 -38.16
C ALA A 515 13.00 -1.96 -36.71
N ILE A 516 14.11 -2.18 -35.99
CA ILE A 516 14.09 -2.53 -34.56
C ILE A 516 13.55 -1.35 -33.75
N ARG A 517 13.97 -0.11 -34.05
CA ARG A 517 13.46 1.11 -33.43
C ARG A 517 11.95 1.23 -33.62
N THR A 518 11.45 1.01 -34.85
CA THR A 518 10.01 1.05 -35.17
C THR A 518 9.21 0.01 -34.37
N ASP A 519 9.77 -1.18 -34.16
CA ASP A 519 9.12 -2.24 -33.39
C ASP A 519 9.15 -1.98 -31.87
N VAL A 520 10.25 -1.45 -31.35
CA VAL A 520 10.36 -0.99 -29.96
C VAL A 520 9.34 0.12 -29.71
N VAL A 521 9.19 1.06 -30.66
CA VAL A 521 8.25 2.19 -30.61
C VAL A 521 6.78 1.75 -30.72
N SER A 522 6.46 0.72 -31.51
CA SER A 522 5.08 0.30 -31.78
C SER A 522 4.49 -0.66 -30.76
N HIS A 523 5.32 -1.42 -30.03
CA HIS A 523 4.83 -2.51 -29.19
C HIS A 523 4.70 -2.17 -27.70
N ASP A 524 5.14 -1.00 -27.23
CA ASP A 524 5.10 -0.56 -25.81
C ASP A 524 5.66 -1.61 -24.81
N LYS A 525 6.46 -2.55 -25.34
CA LYS A 525 7.05 -3.69 -24.64
C LYS A 525 8.52 -3.37 -24.43
N GLY A 526 8.83 -2.73 -23.31
CA GLY A 526 10.22 -2.48 -22.92
C GLY A 526 11.00 -3.80 -22.84
N PHE A 527 12.18 -3.84 -23.47
CA PHE A 527 13.16 -4.89 -23.21
C PHE A 527 13.68 -4.71 -21.77
N PRO A 528 13.88 -5.79 -21.00
CA PRO A 528 14.37 -5.65 -19.63
C PRO A 528 15.70 -4.90 -19.63
N ILE A 529 15.75 -3.84 -18.82
CA ILE A 529 16.91 -2.97 -18.63
C ILE A 529 17.92 -3.76 -17.81
N ASP A 530 19.21 -3.72 -18.19
CA ASP A 530 20.32 -4.30 -17.44
C ASP A 530 20.22 -3.90 -15.96
N THR A 531 19.78 -4.82 -15.10
CA THR A 531 19.79 -4.65 -13.64
C THR A 531 20.97 -5.38 -12.98
N TYR A 532 22.01 -5.75 -13.73
CA TYR A 532 23.12 -6.52 -13.18
C TYR A 532 24.46 -6.12 -13.80
N VAL A 533 24.99 -4.98 -13.36
CA VAL A 533 26.45 -4.83 -13.21
C VAL A 533 26.79 -5.52 -11.89
N TRP A 534 27.70 -6.49 -11.97
CA TRP A 534 28.06 -7.45 -10.93
C TRP A 534 28.67 -6.83 -9.67
#